data_AF-A0A5C4SW74-F1
#
_entry.id   AF-A0A5C4SW74-F1
#
_cell.length_a   1.000
_cell.length_b   1.000
_cell.length_c   1.000
_cell.angle_alpha   90.00
_cell.angle_beta   90.00
_cell.angle_gamma   90.00
#
_symmetry.space_group_name_H-M   'P 1'
#
loop_
_entity.id
_entity.type
_entity.pdbx_description
1 polymer ?
#
loop_
_entity_poly.entity_id
_entity_poly.type
_entity_poly.pdbx_seq_one_letter_code
_entity_poly.pdbx_strand_id
1 'polypeptide(L)'
;YRIGDEQGIGSAGDLVLCPPETSFQRSIRMPLSFHYFHFDWVHRDTGEVVSAALAERHLLPCHLPLARTNRLQSVFGYLRSFPHASVQKPVLRWVEHMVDDLLFMFMTERHLVPLRLDRPTTDPLMDQAALTIRQHAFEELNLHRVASAYGLTPVQFSRRFTAAFKMTAHDYLTTLRLERACKLLQETTLNLEDIAEKCGYRNGSYISRLFVKKLQTTPSEFRAAHRL
;
A
#
# COMPACT_ATOMS: atom_id res chain seq x y z
N TYR A 1 2.45 11.01 -10.88
CA TYR A 1 3.37 10.14 -11.63
C TYR A 1 2.54 9.14 -12.42
N ARG A 2 3.15 8.49 -13.41
CA ARG A 2 2.60 7.41 -14.20
C ARG A 2 3.66 6.34 -14.38
N ILE A 3 3.32 5.07 -14.12
CA ILE A 3 4.21 3.91 -14.19
C ILE A 3 3.50 2.88 -15.07
N GLY A 4 3.97 2.69 -16.30
CA GLY A 4 3.22 1.90 -17.29
C GLY A 4 1.81 2.47 -17.50
N ASP A 5 0.79 1.65 -17.28
CA ASP A 5 -0.62 2.03 -17.37
C ASP A 5 -1.17 2.68 -16.07
N GLU A 6 -0.39 2.68 -14.99
CA GLU A 6 -0.80 3.21 -13.70
C GLU A 6 -0.54 4.71 -13.58
N GLN A 7 -1.42 5.43 -12.89
CA GLN A 7 -1.20 6.84 -12.54
C GLN A 7 -1.61 7.13 -11.09
N GLY A 8 -0.86 8.01 -10.43
CA GLY A 8 -1.12 8.39 -9.05
C GLY A 8 -0.54 9.75 -8.68
N ILE A 9 -0.94 10.26 -7.51
CA ILE A 9 -0.43 11.52 -6.95
C ILE A 9 0.45 11.17 -5.75
N GLY A 10 1.74 11.52 -5.84
CA GLY A 10 2.67 11.39 -4.72
C GLY A 10 2.60 12.62 -3.82
N SER A 11 2.65 12.38 -2.52
CA SER A 11 2.68 13.36 -1.44
C SER A 11 3.98 13.21 -0.63
N ALA A 12 4.25 14.18 0.24
CA ALA A 12 5.39 14.11 1.14
C ALA A 12 5.27 12.89 2.07
N GLY A 13 6.30 12.04 2.09
CA GLY A 13 6.31 10.81 2.89
C GLY A 13 5.94 9.54 2.13
N ASP A 14 5.63 9.65 0.83
CA ASP A 14 5.32 8.50 0.00
C ASP A 14 6.59 7.89 -0.60
N LEU A 15 6.62 6.56 -0.69
CA LEU A 15 7.54 5.84 -1.56
C LEU A 15 6.81 5.41 -2.83
N VAL A 16 7.44 5.67 -3.97
CA VAL A 16 6.97 5.26 -5.30
C VAL A 16 8.02 4.32 -5.88
N LEU A 17 7.64 3.08 -6.13
CA LEU A 17 8.52 2.06 -6.70
C LEU A 17 8.11 1.80 -8.15
N CYS A 18 9.03 2.01 -9.09
CA CYS A 18 8.83 1.68 -10.49
C CYS A 18 9.42 0.29 -10.75
N PRO A 19 8.61 -0.68 -11.23
CA PRO A 19 9.13 -1.99 -11.61
C PRO A 19 10.17 -1.88 -12.74
N PRO A 20 11.07 -2.88 -12.87
CA PRO A 20 11.99 -2.95 -14.00
C PRO A 20 11.23 -2.94 -15.34
N GLU A 21 11.90 -2.45 -16.38
CA GLU A 21 11.38 -2.37 -17.76
C GLU A 21 10.07 -1.59 -17.92
N THR A 22 9.65 -0.86 -16.89
CA THR A 22 8.41 -0.08 -16.88
C THR A 22 8.72 1.40 -17.02
N SER A 23 8.01 2.10 -17.91
CA SER A 23 8.22 3.53 -18.11
C SER A 23 7.70 4.34 -16.91
N PHE A 24 8.56 5.19 -16.33
CA PHE A 24 8.19 6.14 -15.27
C PHE A 24 8.07 7.55 -15.84
N GLN A 25 6.92 8.19 -15.63
CA GLN A 25 6.66 9.57 -16.02
C GLN A 25 6.16 10.37 -14.82
N ARG A 26 6.57 11.63 -14.70
CA ARG A 26 6.11 12.51 -13.62
C ARG A 26 5.87 13.93 -14.08
N SER A 27 4.88 14.57 -13.45
CA SER A 27 4.63 16.01 -13.53
C SER A 27 4.53 16.59 -12.12
N ILE A 28 5.16 17.74 -11.92
CA ILE A 28 5.20 18.43 -10.62
C ILE A 28 3.92 19.28 -10.52
N ARG A 29 3.06 18.98 -9.54
CA ARG A 29 1.84 19.76 -9.27
C ARG A 29 2.02 20.78 -8.14
N MET A 30 2.87 20.48 -7.17
CA MET A 30 3.30 21.38 -6.10
C MET A 30 4.80 21.18 -5.87
N PRO A 31 5.55 22.19 -5.37
CA PRO A 31 6.96 22.03 -5.07
C PRO A 31 7.19 20.89 -4.08
N LEU A 32 7.86 19.83 -4.53
CA LEU A 32 8.22 18.67 -3.70
C LEU A 32 9.62 18.21 -4.08
N SER A 33 10.47 17.97 -3.07
CA SER A 33 11.78 17.36 -3.28
C SER A 33 11.62 15.86 -3.50
N PHE A 34 12.30 15.33 -4.53
CA PHE A 34 12.28 13.91 -4.84
C PHE A 34 13.69 13.33 -4.78
N HIS A 35 13.80 12.15 -4.22
CA HIS A 35 14.99 11.32 -4.27
C HIS A 35 14.70 10.17 -5.21
N TYR A 36 15.64 9.90 -6.11
CA TYR A 36 15.46 8.90 -7.15
C TYR A 36 16.68 7.99 -7.20
N PHE A 37 16.41 6.68 -7.14
CA PHE A 37 17.44 5.64 -7.12
C PHE A 37 17.11 4.63 -8.20
N HIS A 38 18.13 4.25 -8.97
CA HIS A 38 18.09 3.04 -9.77
C HIS A 38 18.95 2.00 -9.06
N PHE A 39 18.46 0.77 -9.02
CA PHE A 39 19.17 -0.36 -8.44
C PHE A 39 18.72 -1.64 -9.13
N ASP A 40 19.62 -2.63 -9.13
CA ASP A 40 19.33 -3.96 -9.61
C ASP A 40 19.12 -4.90 -8.43
N TRP A 41 18.15 -5.81 -8.57
CA TRP A 41 17.98 -6.90 -7.62
C TRP A 41 19.02 -7.96 -7.93
N VAL A 42 19.89 -8.27 -6.97
CA VAL A 42 20.92 -9.30 -7.14
C VAL A 42 20.78 -10.38 -6.08
N HIS A 43 21.00 -11.63 -6.48
CA HIS A 43 21.08 -12.72 -5.52
C HIS A 43 22.33 -12.52 -4.66
N ARG A 44 22.15 -12.51 -3.33
CA ARG A 44 23.21 -12.10 -2.39
C ARG A 44 24.46 -12.98 -2.47
N ASP A 45 24.30 -14.26 -2.77
CA ASP A 45 25.41 -15.22 -2.78
C ASP A 45 26.04 -15.42 -4.17
N THR A 46 25.27 -15.23 -5.25
CA THR A 46 25.73 -15.50 -6.62
C THR A 46 26.00 -14.22 -7.42
N GLY A 47 25.48 -13.07 -6.97
CA GLY A 47 25.57 -11.79 -7.67
C GLY A 47 24.72 -11.71 -8.93
N GLU A 48 23.94 -12.75 -9.25
CA GLU A 48 23.10 -12.80 -10.44
C GLU A 48 21.91 -11.84 -10.30
N VAL A 49 21.64 -11.09 -11.36
CA VAL A 49 20.51 -10.16 -11.41
C VAL A 49 19.20 -10.94 -11.48
N VAL A 50 18.31 -10.69 -10.54
CA VAL A 50 17.03 -11.40 -10.34
C VAL A 50 15.84 -10.59 -10.91
N SER A 51 16.09 -9.63 -11.81
CA SER A 51 15.11 -8.65 -12.27
C SER A 51 13.86 -9.29 -12.91
N ALA A 52 14.03 -10.36 -13.69
CA ALA A 52 12.92 -11.03 -14.39
C ALA A 52 11.94 -11.75 -13.44
N ALA A 53 12.43 -12.46 -12.42
CA ALA A 53 11.58 -13.21 -11.49
C ALA A 53 10.80 -12.31 -10.49
N LEU A 54 11.24 -11.06 -10.33
CA LEU A 54 10.53 -10.03 -9.57
C LEU A 54 9.56 -9.22 -10.46
N ALA A 55 9.82 -9.10 -11.77
CA ALA A 55 8.93 -8.48 -12.73
C ALA A 55 7.63 -9.28 -12.93
N GLU A 56 7.70 -10.62 -12.86
CA GLU A 56 6.52 -11.50 -12.88
C GLU A 56 5.64 -11.37 -11.63
N ARG A 57 6.15 -10.72 -10.58
CA ARG A 57 5.40 -10.47 -9.36
C ARG A 57 4.73 -9.11 -9.46
N HIS A 58 3.45 -9.10 -9.86
CA HIS A 58 2.45 -8.03 -9.62
C HIS A 58 2.26 -7.66 -8.12
N LEU A 59 3.27 -7.90 -7.28
CA LEU A 59 3.23 -7.81 -5.83
C LEU A 59 3.75 -6.47 -5.30
N LEU A 60 4.37 -5.60 -6.11
CA LEU A 60 4.88 -4.32 -5.60
C LEU A 60 3.92 -3.20 -5.99
N PRO A 61 3.08 -2.70 -5.06
CA PRO A 61 2.27 -1.53 -5.37
C PRO A 61 3.21 -0.37 -5.72
N CYS A 62 2.90 0.34 -6.80
CA CYS A 62 3.73 1.44 -7.29
C CYS A 62 3.80 2.63 -6.33
N HIS A 63 3.04 2.59 -5.22
CA HIS A 63 2.91 3.67 -4.25
C HIS A 63 2.47 3.17 -2.89
N LEU A 64 3.17 3.61 -1.84
CA LEU A 64 2.79 3.34 -0.46
C LEU A 64 2.99 4.59 0.40
N PRO A 65 1.93 5.09 1.07
CA PRO A 65 2.08 6.13 2.08
C PRO A 65 2.70 5.50 3.34
N LEU A 66 3.88 5.97 3.76
CA LEU A 66 4.53 5.46 4.97
C LEU A 66 3.97 6.19 6.19
N ALA A 67 3.40 5.46 7.17
CA ALA A 67 2.91 6.06 8.40
C ALA A 67 4.03 6.58 9.33
N ARG A 68 5.29 6.17 9.11
CA ARG A 68 6.47 6.59 9.89
C ARG A 68 7.45 7.39 9.03
N THR A 69 7.19 8.68 8.91
CA THR A 69 8.01 9.60 8.10
C THR A 69 9.35 9.99 8.74
N ASN A 70 9.50 9.87 10.07
CA ASN A 70 10.74 10.26 10.75
C ASN A 70 11.95 9.41 10.31
N ARG A 71 11.79 8.08 10.26
CA ARG A 71 12.84 7.17 9.80
C ARG A 71 13.19 7.41 8.34
N LEU A 72 12.16 7.62 7.51
CA LEU A 72 12.30 7.97 6.10
C LEU A 72 13.12 9.26 5.92
N GLN A 73 12.82 10.30 6.71
CA GLN A 73 13.56 11.56 6.69
C GLN A 73 15.02 11.38 7.10
N SER A 74 15.31 10.56 8.12
CA SER A 74 16.68 10.24 8.53
C SER A 74 17.46 9.55 7.42
N VAL A 75 16.90 8.49 6.81
CA VAL A 75 17.54 7.76 5.70
C VAL A 75 17.81 8.69 4.52
N PHE A 76 16.85 9.53 4.13
CA PHE A 76 17.06 10.54 3.08
C PHE A 76 18.02 11.67 3.46
N GLY A 77 18.16 11.98 4.76
CA GLY A 77 19.18 12.89 5.26
C GLY A 77 20.57 12.35 4.95
N TYR A 78 20.83 11.10 5.35
CA TYR A 78 22.11 10.45 5.10
C TYR A 78 22.39 10.23 3.62
N LEU A 79 21.41 9.78 2.83
CA LEU A 79 21.59 9.58 1.38
C LEU A 79 22.01 10.87 0.66
N ARG A 80 21.56 12.04 1.14
CA ARG A 80 21.98 13.35 0.60
C ARG A 80 23.39 13.77 1.01
N SER A 81 23.92 13.20 2.09
CA SER A 81 25.28 13.49 2.56
C SER A 81 26.35 12.77 1.73
N PHE A 82 25.97 11.82 0.88
CA PHE A 82 26.90 11.11 0.00
C PHE A 82 26.95 11.77 -1.39
N PRO A 83 28.11 12.30 -1.83
CA PRO A 83 28.23 12.93 -3.15
C PRO A 83 28.12 11.89 -4.28
N HIS A 84 27.32 12.20 -5.30
CA HIS A 84 27.03 11.33 -6.45
C HIS A 84 28.26 10.87 -7.26
N ALA A 85 29.42 11.53 -7.12
CA ALA A 85 30.56 11.40 -8.02
C ALA A 85 31.70 10.49 -7.52
N SER A 86 31.61 9.91 -6.32
CA SER A 86 32.77 9.21 -5.72
C SER A 86 32.37 8.08 -4.77
N VAL A 87 31.48 7.19 -5.21
CA VAL A 87 31.09 6.02 -4.42
C VAL A 87 32.22 4.98 -4.46
N GLN A 88 33.14 5.08 -3.50
CA GLN A 88 34.10 4.01 -3.21
C GLN A 88 33.36 2.81 -2.59
N LYS A 89 33.91 1.60 -2.73
CA LYS A 89 33.30 0.34 -2.24
C LYS A 89 32.72 0.39 -0.80
N PRO A 90 33.34 1.05 0.20
CA PRO A 90 32.77 1.12 1.55
C PRO A 90 31.49 1.97 1.60
N VAL A 91 31.45 3.07 0.83
CA VAL A 91 30.31 3.98 0.74
C VAL A 91 29.15 3.31 0.01
N LEU A 92 29.45 2.49 -1.01
CA LEU A 92 28.42 1.72 -1.72
C LEU A 92 27.64 0.81 -0.76
N ARG A 93 28.34 0.12 0.15
CA ARG A 93 27.69 -0.75 1.15
C ARG A 93 26.76 0.01 2.11
N TRP A 94 27.09 1.26 2.43
CA TRP A 94 26.19 2.09 3.26
C TRP A 94 24.95 2.51 2.50
N VAL A 95 25.10 2.85 1.22
CA VAL A 95 23.97 3.15 0.33
C VAL A 95 23.09 1.90 0.13
N GLU A 96 23.70 0.74 -0.12
CA GLU A 96 23.00 -0.56 -0.19
C GLU A 96 22.20 -0.81 1.08
N HIS A 97 22.80 -0.65 2.26
CA HIS A 97 22.11 -0.82 3.54
C HIS A 97 20.92 0.13 3.69
N MET A 98 21.04 1.37 3.21
CA MET A 98 19.95 2.35 3.24
C MET A 98 18.82 2.01 2.28
N VAL A 99 19.14 1.54 1.07
CA VAL A 99 18.14 1.06 0.11
C VAL A 99 17.44 -0.19 0.65
N ASP A 100 18.18 -1.13 1.22
CA ASP A 100 17.64 -2.30 1.92
C ASP A 100 16.70 -1.87 3.05
N ASP A 101 17.05 -0.83 3.83
CA ASP A 101 16.18 -0.34 4.89
C ASP A 101 14.89 0.31 4.35
N LEU A 102 14.98 1.07 3.26
CA LEU A 102 13.79 1.64 2.59
C LEU A 102 12.87 0.53 2.06
N LEU A 103 13.45 -0.52 1.47
CA LEU A 103 12.71 -1.70 1.00
C LEU A 103 12.11 -2.48 2.17
N PHE A 104 12.86 -2.67 3.26
CA PHE A 104 12.36 -3.30 4.47
C PHE A 104 11.22 -2.50 5.07
N MET A 105 11.33 -1.17 5.16
CA MET A 105 10.26 -0.29 5.61
C MET A 105 9.02 -0.44 4.73
N PHE A 106 9.18 -0.44 3.40
CA PHE A 106 8.09 -0.61 2.44
C PHE A 106 7.39 -1.97 2.61
N MET A 107 8.15 -3.06 2.66
CA MET A 107 7.63 -4.42 2.83
C MET A 107 6.98 -4.61 4.19
N THR A 108 7.60 -4.10 5.25
CA THR A 108 7.06 -4.13 6.61
C THR A 108 5.78 -3.33 6.69
N GLU A 109 5.73 -2.13 6.12
CA GLU A 109 4.52 -1.30 6.11
C GLU A 109 3.37 -2.08 5.45
N ARG A 110 3.63 -2.74 4.31
CA ARG A 110 2.66 -3.62 3.62
C ARG A 110 2.19 -4.77 4.51
N HIS A 111 3.10 -5.55 5.10
CA HIS A 111 2.74 -6.71 5.92
C HIS A 111 2.09 -6.34 7.25
N LEU A 112 2.39 -5.14 7.77
CA LEU A 112 1.83 -4.62 8.99
C LEU A 112 0.58 -3.77 8.78
N VAL A 113 0.12 -3.48 7.56
CA VAL A 113 -1.15 -2.75 7.36
C VAL A 113 -2.27 -3.40 8.18
N PRO A 114 -2.51 -4.72 8.12
CA PRO A 114 -3.54 -5.37 8.94
C PRO A 114 -3.33 -5.16 10.44
N LEU A 115 -2.08 -5.30 10.91
CA LEU A 115 -1.69 -5.12 12.33
C LEU A 115 -1.72 -3.66 12.80
N ARG A 116 -1.68 -2.69 11.88
CA ARG A 116 -1.80 -1.25 12.17
C ARG A 116 -3.23 -0.81 12.33
N LEU A 117 -4.17 -1.43 11.60
CA LEU A 117 -5.61 -1.17 11.80
C LEU A 117 -6.03 -1.43 13.25
N ASP A 118 -5.27 -2.26 13.99
CA ASP A 118 -5.47 -2.61 15.40
C ASP A 118 -4.72 -1.76 16.42
N ARG A 119 -3.84 -0.84 16.00
CA ARG A 119 -3.12 0.00 16.97
C ARG A 119 -3.98 1.20 17.39
N PRO A 120 -4.10 1.47 18.70
CA PRO A 120 -4.76 2.67 19.16
C PRO A 120 -4.04 3.92 18.60
N THR A 121 -4.83 4.83 18.06
CA THR A 121 -4.36 6.11 17.56
C THR A 121 -4.36 7.15 18.68
N THR A 122 -3.92 8.37 18.38
CA THR A 122 -4.04 9.49 19.33
C THR A 122 -5.49 10.01 19.46
N ASP A 123 -6.44 9.49 18.66
CA ASP A 123 -7.84 9.88 18.69
C ASP A 123 -8.71 8.65 19.09
N PRO A 124 -9.02 8.47 20.39
CA PRO A 124 -9.78 7.32 20.89
C PRO A 124 -11.15 7.15 20.25
N LEU A 125 -11.77 8.24 19.79
CA LEU A 125 -13.08 8.20 19.14
C LEU A 125 -12.97 7.66 17.70
N MET A 126 -11.84 7.92 17.02
CA MET A 126 -11.55 7.28 15.74
C MET A 126 -11.21 5.79 15.89
N ASP A 127 -10.58 5.39 17.00
CA ASP A 127 -10.33 3.97 17.30
C ASP A 127 -11.66 3.21 17.49
N GLN A 128 -12.59 3.78 18.25
CA GLN A 128 -13.93 3.22 18.42
C GLN A 128 -14.68 3.14 17.08
N ALA A 129 -14.64 4.19 16.27
CA ALA A 129 -15.27 4.17 14.95
C ALA A 129 -14.66 3.12 14.02
N ALA A 130 -13.33 2.95 14.03
CA ALA A 130 -12.64 1.93 13.27
C ALA A 130 -13.05 0.50 13.72
N LEU A 131 -13.22 0.30 15.04
CA LEU A 131 -13.74 -0.95 15.58
C LEU A 131 -15.16 -1.24 15.07
N THR A 132 -16.06 -0.23 15.10
CA THR A 132 -17.42 -0.38 14.55
C THR A 132 -17.40 -0.73 13.06
N ILE A 133 -16.55 -0.05 12.28
CA ILE A 133 -16.39 -0.34 10.85
C ILE A 133 -15.95 -1.78 10.64
N ARG A 134 -15.00 -2.27 11.44
CA ARG A 134 -14.49 -3.64 11.32
C ARG A 134 -15.54 -4.69 11.63
N GLN A 135 -16.27 -4.51 12.73
CA GLN A 135 -17.32 -5.44 13.17
C GLN A 135 -18.40 -5.62 12.10
N HIS A 136 -18.71 -4.56 11.35
CA HIS A 136 -19.76 -4.55 10.32
C HIS A 136 -19.18 -4.47 8.90
N ALA A 137 -17.89 -4.76 8.72
CA ALA A 137 -17.19 -4.52 7.46
C ALA A 137 -17.78 -5.35 6.31
N PHE A 138 -18.28 -6.55 6.62
CA PHE A 138 -18.75 -7.53 5.66
C PHE A 138 -20.27 -7.51 5.48
N GLU A 139 -20.92 -6.46 5.98
CA GLU A 139 -22.36 -6.21 5.86
C GLU A 139 -22.60 -4.92 5.05
N GLU A 140 -23.86 -4.55 4.82
CA GLU A 140 -24.18 -3.26 4.20
C GLU A 140 -23.92 -2.10 5.19
N LEU A 141 -22.72 -1.51 5.11
CA LEU A 141 -22.28 -0.44 5.99
C LEU A 141 -22.36 0.94 5.33
N ASN A 142 -23.02 1.89 5.99
CA ASN A 142 -23.03 3.30 5.61
C ASN A 142 -22.13 4.13 6.54
N LEU A 143 -21.01 4.61 6.02
CA LEU A 143 -20.03 5.41 6.78
C LEU A 143 -20.59 6.74 7.31
N HIS A 144 -21.63 7.31 6.68
CA HIS A 144 -22.32 8.48 7.23
C HIS A 144 -23.07 8.14 8.52
N ARG A 145 -23.69 6.95 8.59
CA ARG A 145 -24.34 6.49 9.82
C ARG A 145 -23.33 6.22 10.92
N VAL A 146 -22.16 5.67 10.57
CA VAL A 146 -21.04 5.52 11.51
C VAL A 146 -20.65 6.90 12.06
N ALA A 147 -20.41 7.89 11.20
CA ALA A 147 -20.08 9.25 11.64
C ALA A 147 -21.14 9.84 12.59
N SER A 148 -22.42 9.72 12.25
CA SER A 148 -23.53 10.21 13.07
C SER A 148 -23.65 9.51 14.43
N ALA A 149 -23.34 8.21 14.52
CA ALA A 149 -23.34 7.47 15.78
C ALA A 149 -22.33 8.01 16.79
N TYR A 150 -21.26 8.66 16.30
CA TYR A 150 -20.25 9.32 17.12
C TYR A 150 -20.43 10.85 17.20
N GLY A 151 -21.59 11.37 16.80
CA GLY A 151 -21.90 12.81 16.87
C GLY A 151 -21.09 13.68 15.90
N LEU A 152 -20.59 13.10 14.80
CA LEU A 152 -19.76 13.80 13.82
C LEU A 152 -20.49 14.02 12.50
N THR A 153 -20.23 15.18 11.89
CA THR A 153 -20.57 15.40 10.48
C THR A 153 -19.65 14.56 9.59
N PRO A 154 -20.06 14.23 8.34
CA PRO A 154 -19.23 13.46 7.41
C PRO A 154 -17.85 14.09 7.16
N VAL A 155 -17.78 15.42 7.09
CA VAL A 155 -16.54 16.16 6.87
C VAL A 155 -15.61 16.06 8.08
N GLN A 156 -16.14 16.23 9.30
CA GLN A 156 -15.37 16.06 10.54
C GLN A 156 -14.84 14.64 10.67
N PHE A 157 -15.69 13.64 10.40
CA PHE A 157 -15.33 12.23 10.46
C PHE A 157 -14.21 11.91 9.46
N SER A 158 -14.38 12.26 8.18
CA SER A 158 -13.37 12.00 7.15
C SER A 158 -12.02 12.63 7.49
N ARG A 159 -12.02 13.89 7.95
CA ARG A 159 -10.80 14.60 8.35
C ARG A 159 -10.10 13.95 9.54
N ARG A 160 -10.84 13.64 10.62
CA ARG A 160 -10.29 13.00 11.83
C ARG A 160 -9.79 11.60 11.55
N PHE A 161 -10.58 10.80 10.81
CA PHE A 161 -10.22 9.44 10.45
C PHE A 161 -8.95 9.40 9.61
N THR A 162 -8.84 10.28 8.61
CA THR A 162 -7.63 10.41 7.77
C THR A 162 -6.43 10.89 8.58
N ALA A 163 -6.62 11.79 9.55
CA ALA A 163 -5.54 12.23 10.42
C ALA A 163 -5.01 11.10 11.31
N ALA A 164 -5.92 10.27 11.85
CA ALA A 164 -5.64 9.16 12.76
C ALA A 164 -5.04 7.94 12.05
N PHE A 165 -5.66 7.49 10.94
CA PHE A 165 -5.30 6.26 10.24
C PHE A 165 -4.47 6.48 8.96
N LYS A 166 -4.21 7.74 8.57
CA LYS A 166 -3.52 8.12 7.31
C LYS A 166 -4.20 7.60 6.04
N MET A 167 -5.47 7.22 6.15
CA MET A 167 -6.32 6.78 5.04
C MET A 167 -7.77 7.19 5.32
N THR A 168 -8.58 7.29 4.26
CA THR A 168 -10.00 7.58 4.43
C THR A 168 -10.73 6.40 5.05
N ALA A 169 -11.85 6.64 5.74
CA ALA A 169 -12.69 5.56 6.27
C ALA A 169 -13.24 4.62 5.16
N HIS A 170 -13.42 5.15 3.95
CA HIS A 170 -13.82 4.35 2.79
C HIS A 170 -12.69 3.44 2.33
N ASP A 171 -11.45 3.94 2.25
CA ASP A 171 -10.28 3.11 1.93
C ASP A 171 -10.02 2.06 3.01
N TYR A 172 -10.22 2.41 4.29
CA TYR A 172 -10.13 1.48 5.42
C TYR A 172 -11.11 0.31 5.26
N LEU A 173 -12.41 0.61 5.05
CA LEU A 173 -13.43 -0.41 4.81
C LEU A 173 -13.11 -1.25 3.57
N THR A 174 -12.69 -0.60 2.49
CA THR A 174 -12.31 -1.28 1.24
C THR A 174 -11.14 -2.25 1.46
N THR A 175 -10.16 -1.87 2.26
CA THR A 175 -8.98 -2.70 2.58
C THR A 175 -9.40 -3.95 3.33
N LEU A 176 -10.23 -3.82 4.38
CA LEU A 176 -10.77 -4.97 5.14
C LEU A 176 -11.52 -5.97 4.23
N ARG A 177 -12.37 -5.45 3.35
CA ARG A 177 -13.16 -6.27 2.42
C ARG A 177 -12.28 -6.96 1.38
N LEU A 178 -11.28 -6.26 0.86
CA LEU A 178 -10.34 -6.81 -0.11
C LEU A 178 -9.49 -7.92 0.50
N GLU A 179 -9.00 -7.75 1.73
CA GLU A 179 -8.28 -8.79 2.46
C GLU A 179 -9.13 -10.05 2.63
N ARG A 180 -10.42 -9.88 3.00
CA ARG A 180 -11.36 -10.99 3.09
C ARG A 180 -11.57 -11.69 1.75
N ALA A 181 -11.68 -10.93 0.66
CA ALA A 181 -11.81 -11.47 -0.69
C ALA A 181 -10.57 -12.28 -1.10
N CYS A 182 -9.36 -11.75 -0.86
CA CYS A 182 -8.11 -12.47 -1.12
C CYS A 182 -8.06 -13.79 -0.35
N LYS A 183 -8.43 -13.78 0.93
CA LYS A 183 -8.48 -14.99 1.78
C LYS A 183 -9.47 -16.03 1.22
N LEU A 184 -10.67 -15.61 0.85
CA LEU A 184 -11.67 -16.50 0.26
C LEU A 184 -11.24 -17.06 -1.10
N LEU A 185 -10.54 -16.27 -1.93
CA LEU A 185 -10.00 -16.74 -3.21
C LEU A 185 -8.94 -17.84 -3.04
N GLN A 186 -8.16 -17.79 -1.95
CA GLN A 186 -7.11 -18.77 -1.65
C GLN A 186 -7.67 -20.03 -0.98
N GLU A 187 -8.62 -19.87 -0.06
CA GLU A 187 -9.11 -20.95 0.80
C GLU A 187 -10.34 -21.69 0.24
N THR A 188 -11.01 -21.15 -0.79
CA THR A 188 -12.31 -21.68 -1.26
C THR A 188 -12.43 -21.74 -2.78
N THR A 189 -13.43 -22.47 -3.25
CA THR A 189 -13.83 -22.55 -4.68
C THR A 189 -15.02 -21.66 -5.03
N LEU A 190 -15.39 -20.73 -4.15
CA LEU A 190 -16.56 -19.87 -4.34
C LEU A 190 -16.46 -19.05 -5.64
N ASN A 191 -17.60 -18.75 -6.27
CA ASN A 191 -17.61 -17.83 -7.42
C ASN A 191 -17.45 -16.37 -6.93
N LEU A 192 -17.36 -15.42 -7.86
CA LEU A 192 -17.18 -14.01 -7.49
C LEU A 192 -18.43 -13.37 -6.90
N GLU A 193 -19.63 -13.83 -7.26
CA GLU A 193 -20.88 -13.39 -6.62
C GLU A 193 -20.90 -13.75 -5.13
N ASP A 194 -20.62 -14.99 -4.78
CA ASP A 194 -20.60 -15.49 -3.40
C ASP A 194 -19.51 -14.79 -2.56
N ILE A 195 -18.34 -14.54 -3.16
CA ILE A 195 -17.26 -13.82 -2.50
C ILE A 195 -17.66 -12.36 -2.27
N ALA A 196 -18.35 -11.73 -3.23
CA ALA A 196 -18.85 -10.37 -3.07
C ALA A 196 -19.81 -10.27 -1.89
N GLU A 197 -20.80 -11.17 -1.82
CA GLU A 197 -21.75 -11.22 -0.71
C GLU A 197 -21.03 -11.36 0.64
N LYS A 198 -20.09 -12.32 0.74
CA LYS A 198 -19.29 -12.54 1.97
C LYS A 198 -18.33 -11.40 2.32
N CYS A 199 -18.09 -10.47 1.39
CA CYS A 199 -17.28 -9.27 1.61
C CYS A 199 -18.14 -8.01 1.80
N GLY A 200 -19.46 -8.12 1.88
CA GLY A 200 -20.38 -6.97 2.02
C GLY A 200 -20.56 -6.15 0.74
N TYR A 201 -20.26 -6.72 -0.42
CA TYR A 201 -20.50 -6.14 -1.73
C TYR A 201 -21.73 -6.75 -2.39
N ARG A 202 -22.45 -5.95 -3.20
CA ARG A 202 -23.67 -6.39 -3.87
C ARG A 202 -23.42 -7.21 -5.15
N ASN A 203 -22.23 -7.12 -5.75
CA ASN A 203 -21.93 -7.86 -6.98
C ASN A 203 -20.44 -8.20 -7.14
N GLY A 204 -20.18 -9.33 -7.80
CA GLY A 204 -18.84 -9.82 -8.13
C GLY A 204 -18.06 -8.87 -9.05
N SER A 205 -18.75 -8.16 -9.95
CA SER A 205 -18.12 -7.20 -10.87
C SER A 205 -17.44 -6.03 -10.14
N TYR A 206 -17.91 -5.64 -8.97
CA TYR A 206 -17.22 -4.66 -8.12
C TYR A 206 -15.90 -5.22 -7.59
N ILE A 207 -15.89 -6.48 -7.12
CA ILE A 207 -14.66 -7.15 -6.69
C ILE A 207 -13.66 -7.21 -7.85
N SER A 208 -14.06 -7.63 -9.05
CA SER A 208 -13.14 -7.67 -10.20
C SER A 208 -12.50 -6.31 -10.48
N ARG A 209 -13.31 -5.24 -10.51
CA ARG A 209 -12.80 -3.88 -10.70
C ARG A 209 -11.91 -3.43 -9.54
N LEU A 210 -12.25 -3.83 -8.31
CA LEU A 210 -11.46 -3.49 -7.13
C LEU A 210 -10.10 -4.20 -7.13
N PHE A 211 -10.06 -5.47 -7.53
CA PHE A 211 -8.82 -6.24 -7.69
C PHE A 211 -7.91 -5.60 -8.72
N VAL A 212 -8.42 -5.27 -9.90
CA VAL A 212 -7.64 -4.55 -10.91
C VAL A 212 -7.18 -3.19 -10.36
N LYS A 213 -8.07 -2.43 -9.71
CA LYS A 213 -7.74 -1.09 -9.19
C LYS A 213 -6.73 -1.08 -8.04
N LYS A 214 -6.75 -2.08 -7.16
CA LYS A 214 -5.97 -2.09 -5.90
C LYS A 214 -4.80 -3.09 -5.91
N LEU A 215 -4.91 -4.16 -6.69
CA LEU A 215 -3.94 -5.26 -6.77
C LEU A 215 -3.40 -5.49 -8.19
N GLN A 216 -3.94 -4.79 -9.20
CA GLN A 216 -3.45 -4.83 -10.59
C GLN A 216 -3.39 -6.25 -11.19
N THR A 217 -4.24 -7.13 -10.68
CA THR A 217 -4.44 -8.49 -11.18
C THR A 217 -5.91 -8.82 -11.13
N THR A 218 -6.37 -9.77 -11.94
CA THR A 218 -7.75 -10.25 -11.86
C THR A 218 -7.92 -11.22 -10.70
N PRO A 219 -9.13 -11.36 -10.12
CA PRO A 219 -9.37 -12.36 -9.07
C PRO A 219 -9.04 -13.80 -9.52
N SER A 220 -9.21 -14.10 -10.81
CA SER A 220 -8.91 -15.41 -11.40
C SER A 220 -7.40 -15.68 -11.45
N GLU A 221 -6.62 -14.71 -11.92
CA GLU A 221 -5.14 -14.78 -11.89
C GLU A 221 -4.62 -14.90 -10.46
N PHE A 222 -5.16 -14.07 -9.55
CA PHE A 222 -4.80 -14.13 -8.13
C PHE A 222 -5.08 -15.51 -7.53
N ARG A 223 -6.23 -16.12 -7.85
CA ARG A 223 -6.56 -17.48 -7.41
C ARG A 223 -5.58 -18.51 -7.98
N ALA A 224 -5.26 -18.43 -9.26
CA ALA A 224 -4.33 -19.38 -9.89
C ALA A 224 -2.92 -19.31 -9.27
N ALA A 225 -2.45 -18.11 -8.93
CA ALA A 225 -1.11 -17.89 -8.39
C ALA A 225 -0.94 -18.24 -6.89
N HIS A 226 -2.03 -18.21 -6.11
CA HIS A 226 -1.96 -18.28 -4.64
C HIS A 226 -2.70 -19.46 -4.01
N ARG A 227 -3.29 -20.34 -4.81
CA ARG A 227 -3.93 -21.55 -4.30
C ARG A 227 -2.89 -22.63 -4.06
N LEU A 228 -2.77 -23.05 -2.80
CA LEU A 228 -1.95 -24.18 -2.37
C LEU A 228 -2.54 -25.51 -2.84
#